data_AF-A0A2V9FZ73-F1
#
_entry.id   AF-A0A2V9FZ73-F1
#
_cell.length_a   1.000
_cell.length_b   1.000
_cell.length_c   1.000
_cell.angle_alpha   90.00
_cell.angle_beta   90.00
_cell.angle_gamma   90.00
#
_symmetry.space_group_name_H-M   'P 1'
#
loop_
_entity.id
_entity.type
_entity.pdbx_description
1 polymer ?
#
loop_
_entity_poly.entity_id
_entity_poly.type
_entity_poly.pdbx_seq_one_letter_code
_entity_poly.pdbx_strand_id
1 'polypeptide(L)'
;MPEQGEVQFGREICGDLVAAESREWLVTNGIGGYASGTVAGSQTRRYHGVLIAALQPPVGRTQLVSNIDEIVHYAGSDFFLATHRWASGAVDPQGFLLLEDFHLEGSTPVWTYALADALVEKRVWMRQGENTTFIQYTLVRGSAALEMEMKAL
;
A
#
# COMPACT_ATOMS: atom_id res chain seq x y z
N MET A 1 26.13 -10.97 -8.69
CA MET A 1 24.66 -10.88 -8.81
C MET A 1 24.38 -9.56 -9.48
N PRO A 2 23.55 -9.48 -10.54
CA PRO A 2 23.26 -8.17 -11.09
C PRO A 2 22.49 -7.37 -10.04
N GLU A 3 22.92 -6.14 -9.77
CA GLU A 3 22.09 -5.14 -9.08
C GLU A 3 20.76 -5.08 -9.83
N GLN A 4 19.71 -5.62 -9.24
CA GLN A 4 18.36 -5.40 -9.72
C GLN A 4 18.11 -3.90 -9.57
N GLY A 5 17.78 -3.22 -10.68
CA GLY A 5 17.56 -1.79 -10.69
C GLY A 5 16.58 -1.41 -9.58
N GLU A 6 17.03 -0.57 -8.66
CA GLU A 6 16.27 -0.10 -7.53
C GLU A 6 15.07 0.71 -8.04
N VAL A 7 13.87 0.13 -7.93
CA VAL A 7 12.64 0.86 -8.23
C VAL A 7 12.37 1.73 -7.01
N GLN A 8 12.57 3.04 -7.15
CA GLN A 8 12.29 4.02 -6.12
C GLN A 8 11.63 5.25 -6.74
N PHE A 9 10.65 5.80 -6.03
CA PHE A 9 9.88 6.98 -6.40
C PHE A 9 9.80 7.90 -5.19
N GLY A 10 10.38 9.09 -5.31
CA GLY A 10 10.29 10.11 -4.27
C GLY A 10 8.95 10.84 -4.31
N ARG A 11 8.85 11.86 -3.45
CA ARG A 11 7.65 12.70 -3.28
C ARG A 11 7.17 13.35 -4.58
N GLU A 12 8.08 13.64 -5.52
CA GLU A 12 7.74 14.21 -6.83
C GLU A 12 6.86 13.30 -7.68
N ILE A 13 6.91 11.98 -7.44
CA ILE A 13 6.01 11.00 -8.05
C ILE A 13 4.90 10.62 -7.10
N CYS A 14 5.22 10.30 -5.84
CA CYS A 14 4.24 9.78 -4.88
C CYS A 14 3.14 10.80 -4.54
N GLY A 15 3.50 12.09 -4.47
CA GLY A 15 2.58 13.19 -4.18
C GLY A 15 1.80 13.70 -5.40
N ASP A 16 2.08 13.22 -6.62
CA ASP A 16 1.28 13.50 -7.82
C ASP A 16 0.37 12.30 -8.10
N LEU A 17 -0.94 12.50 -7.93
CA LEU A 17 -1.90 11.40 -8.01
C LEU A 17 -1.87 10.69 -9.36
N VAL A 18 -1.73 11.42 -10.48
CA VAL A 18 -1.74 10.83 -11.82
C VAL A 18 -0.46 10.02 -12.04
N ALA A 19 0.69 10.55 -11.63
CA ALA A 19 1.97 9.86 -11.71
C ALA A 19 2.00 8.61 -10.81
N ALA A 20 1.52 8.71 -9.58
CA ALA A 20 1.48 7.60 -8.63
C ALA A 20 0.48 6.50 -9.05
N GLU A 21 -0.68 6.87 -9.62
CA GLU A 21 -1.66 5.91 -10.15
C GLU A 21 -1.20 5.20 -11.42
N SER A 22 -0.28 5.81 -12.18
CA SER A 22 0.31 5.18 -13.37
C SER A 22 1.35 4.09 -13.06
N ARG A 23 1.72 3.92 -11.78
CA ARG A 23 2.72 2.96 -11.30
C ARG A 23 2.05 1.93 -10.39
N GLU A 24 2.27 0.66 -10.71
CA GLU A 24 1.63 -0.45 -10.01
C GLU A 24 2.68 -1.37 -9.39
N TRP A 25 2.32 -2.00 -8.29
CA TRP A 25 3.10 -3.02 -7.62
C TRP A 25 2.33 -4.34 -7.60
N LEU A 26 3.07 -5.46 -7.52
CA LEU A 26 2.53 -6.80 -7.48
C LEU A 26 3.38 -7.69 -6.57
N VAL A 27 2.74 -8.35 -5.62
CA VAL A 27 3.33 -9.44 -4.85
C VAL A 27 2.51 -10.70 -5.08
N THR A 28 3.16 -11.83 -5.30
CA THR A 28 2.48 -13.11 -5.54
C THR A 28 2.83 -14.13 -4.47
N ASN A 29 1.95 -15.12 -4.26
CA ASN A 29 2.19 -16.23 -3.33
C ASN A 29 2.63 -17.53 -4.03
N GLY A 30 2.92 -17.48 -5.34
CA GLY A 30 3.36 -18.64 -6.11
C GLY A 30 2.29 -19.70 -6.44
N ILE A 31 1.04 -19.54 -5.99
CA ILE A 31 -0.07 -20.46 -6.27
C ILE A 31 -1.20 -19.81 -7.09
N GLY A 32 -0.90 -18.70 -7.76
CA GLY A 32 -1.85 -17.93 -8.56
C GLY A 32 -2.62 -16.84 -7.79
N GLY A 33 -2.42 -16.74 -6.48
CA GLY A 33 -2.90 -15.64 -5.64
C GLY A 33 -1.89 -14.49 -5.60
N TYR A 34 -2.38 -13.28 -5.34
CA TYR A 34 -1.55 -12.08 -5.32
C TYR A 34 -2.17 -10.92 -4.51
N ALA A 35 -1.34 -9.92 -4.25
CA ALA A 35 -1.71 -8.58 -3.82
C ALA A 35 -1.17 -7.57 -4.84
N SER A 36 -1.96 -6.57 -5.20
CA SER A 36 -1.53 -5.54 -6.15
C SER A 36 -2.31 -4.24 -5.96
N GLY A 37 -1.71 -3.14 -6.43
CA GLY A 37 -2.31 -1.82 -6.36
C GLY A 37 -1.44 -0.77 -7.04
N THR A 38 -1.85 0.48 -6.94
CA THR A 38 -1.04 1.63 -7.36
C THR A 38 -0.09 2.06 -6.26
N VAL A 39 0.93 2.86 -6.59
CA VAL A 39 1.79 3.52 -5.60
C VAL A 39 0.97 4.46 -4.70
N ALA A 40 -0.05 5.13 -5.27
CA ALA A 40 -0.94 6.04 -4.52
C ALA A 40 -1.85 5.34 -3.50
N GLY A 41 -1.96 4.00 -3.57
CA GLY A 41 -2.90 3.22 -2.76
C GLY A 41 -4.33 3.19 -3.30
N SER A 42 -4.67 3.99 -4.32
CA SER A 42 -6.00 4.00 -4.93
C SER A 42 -6.22 2.80 -5.85
N GLN A 43 -7.42 2.24 -5.80
CA GLN A 43 -7.83 1.13 -6.67
C GLN A 43 -8.37 1.65 -8.00
N THR A 44 -7.53 1.64 -9.03
CA THR A 44 -7.89 2.08 -10.40
C THR A 44 -8.29 0.94 -11.33
N ARG A 45 -8.08 -0.33 -10.91
CA ARG A 45 -8.41 -1.53 -11.70
C ARG A 45 -9.10 -2.59 -10.87
N ARG A 46 -9.94 -3.40 -11.52
CA ARG A 46 -10.66 -4.55 -10.91
C ARG A 46 -9.74 -5.60 -10.27
N TYR A 47 -8.49 -5.68 -10.71
CA TYR A 47 -7.53 -6.64 -10.19
C TYR A 47 -6.73 -6.12 -8.99
N HIS A 48 -6.88 -4.86 -8.59
CA HIS A 48 -6.24 -4.38 -7.38
C HIS A 48 -6.89 -4.98 -6.15
N GLY A 49 -6.08 -5.28 -5.15
CA GLY A 49 -6.53 -5.91 -3.92
C GLY A 49 -5.37 -6.28 -3.02
N VAL A 50 -5.60 -6.21 -1.71
CA VAL A 50 -4.65 -6.67 -0.70
C VAL A 50 -4.63 -8.20 -0.60
N LEU A 51 -5.73 -8.88 -0.91
CA LEU A 51 -5.78 -10.35 -0.99
C LEU A 51 -6.68 -10.82 -2.14
N ILE A 52 -6.07 -11.12 -3.28
CA ILE A 52 -6.69 -11.86 -4.38
C ILE A 52 -6.29 -13.34 -4.25
N ALA A 53 -7.15 -14.13 -3.62
CA ALA A 53 -6.89 -15.53 -3.31
C ALA A 53 -7.22 -16.44 -4.51
N ALA A 54 -6.31 -17.34 -4.88
CA ALA A 54 -6.63 -18.43 -5.80
C ALA A 54 -7.24 -19.59 -5.00
N LEU A 55 -8.56 -19.75 -5.07
CA LEU A 55 -9.29 -20.79 -4.31
C LEU A 55 -9.21 -22.17 -4.99
N GLN A 56 -8.79 -22.23 -6.25
CA GLN A 56 -8.48 -23.45 -7.00
C GLN A 56 -7.15 -23.28 -7.73
N PRO A 57 -6.00 -23.28 -7.03
CA PRO A 57 -4.70 -22.94 -7.61
C PRO A 57 -4.38 -23.61 -8.95
N PRO A 58 -3.92 -22.88 -9.99
CA PRO A 58 -3.62 -21.44 -10.01
C PRO A 58 -4.79 -20.53 -10.45
N VAL A 59 -6.02 -21.07 -10.54
CA VAL A 59 -7.22 -20.38 -11.03
C VAL A 59 -8.24 -20.13 -9.90
N GLY A 60 -9.44 -19.67 -10.26
CA GLY A 60 -10.51 -19.40 -9.29
C GLY A 60 -10.17 -18.24 -8.35
N ARG A 61 -9.70 -17.12 -8.93
CA ARG A 61 -9.31 -15.93 -8.17
C ARG A 61 -10.53 -15.21 -7.59
N THR A 62 -10.48 -14.95 -6.29
CA THR A 62 -11.49 -14.23 -5.53
C THR A 62 -10.82 -13.11 -4.75
N GLN A 63 -11.34 -11.88 -4.87
CA GLN A 63 -10.94 -10.77 -4.02
C GLN A 63 -11.56 -10.98 -2.64
N LEU A 64 -10.74 -11.30 -1.64
CA LEU A 64 -11.18 -11.50 -0.25
C LEU A 64 -11.01 -10.23 0.58
N VAL A 65 -9.98 -9.42 0.27
CA VAL A 65 -9.73 -8.13 0.91
C VAL A 65 -9.34 -7.14 -0.18
N SER A 66 -10.13 -6.08 -0.33
CA SER A 66 -9.93 -5.08 -1.36
C SER A 66 -8.84 -4.08 -0.94
N ASN A 67 -8.95 -3.53 0.26
CA ASN A 67 -7.96 -2.62 0.83
C ASN A 67 -8.00 -2.68 2.37
N ILE A 68 -7.05 -2.01 3.01
CA ILE A 68 -7.15 -1.62 4.41
C ILE A 68 -7.32 -0.10 4.45
N ASP A 69 -8.30 0.37 5.21
CA ASP A 69 -8.42 1.79 5.57
C ASP A 69 -7.71 2.02 6.90
N GLU A 70 -6.64 2.81 6.87
CA GLU A 70 -5.86 3.15 8.05
C GLU A 70 -6.04 4.62 8.45
N ILE A 71 -6.24 4.82 9.75
CA ILE A 71 -6.17 6.12 10.40
C ILE A 71 -5.03 6.07 11.42
N VAL A 72 -4.13 7.03 11.33
CA VAL A 72 -3.05 7.23 12.30
C VAL A 72 -3.38 8.41 13.20
N HIS A 73 -3.43 8.17 14.49
CA HIS A 73 -3.55 9.21 15.51
C HIS A 73 -2.17 9.53 16.05
N TYR A 74 -1.70 10.76 15.82
CA TYR A 74 -0.35 11.17 16.19
C TYR A 74 -0.28 12.66 16.54
N ALA A 75 0.34 12.98 17.67
CA ALA A 75 0.52 14.35 18.16
C ALA A 75 -0.77 15.21 18.18
N GLY A 76 -1.92 14.57 18.47
CA GLY A 76 -3.23 15.23 18.53
C GLY A 76 -3.86 15.52 17.17
N SER A 77 -3.35 14.93 16.09
CA SER A 77 -3.91 15.01 14.74
C SER A 77 -4.21 13.62 14.17
N ASP A 78 -5.20 13.56 13.30
CA ASP A 78 -5.58 12.34 12.58
C ASP A 78 -5.05 12.40 11.14
N PHE A 79 -4.42 11.32 10.71
CA PHE A 79 -3.87 11.17 9.36
C PHE A 79 -4.47 9.93 8.69
N PHE A 80 -5.19 10.15 7.59
CA PHE A 80 -5.79 9.08 6.79
C PHE A 80 -4.80 8.62 5.72
N LEU A 81 -4.31 7.38 5.82
CA LEU A 81 -3.28 6.88 4.89
C LEU A 81 -3.85 6.34 3.58
N ALA A 82 -5.14 6.00 3.57
CA ALA A 82 -5.83 5.52 2.38
C ALA A 82 -5.98 6.63 1.32
N THR A 83 -6.06 6.20 0.06
CA THR A 83 -6.46 7.07 -1.06
C THR A 83 -7.62 6.41 -1.79
N HIS A 84 -8.81 7.01 -1.76
CA HIS A 84 -9.96 6.50 -2.51
C HIS A 84 -10.35 7.46 -3.62
N ARG A 85 -10.59 6.91 -4.82
CA ARG A 85 -11.11 7.65 -5.96
C ARG A 85 -12.55 7.24 -6.22
N TRP A 86 -13.47 8.20 -6.07
CA TRP A 86 -14.90 7.98 -6.24
C TRP A 86 -15.33 8.15 -7.70
N ALA A 87 -16.47 7.55 -8.06
CA ALA A 87 -17.04 7.66 -9.41
C ALA A 87 -17.36 9.12 -9.82
N SER A 88 -17.56 10.01 -8.85
CA SER A 88 -17.73 11.46 -9.08
C SER A 88 -16.43 12.16 -9.52
N GLY A 89 -15.29 11.49 -9.45
CA GLY A 89 -13.96 12.08 -9.61
C GLY A 89 -13.37 12.63 -8.31
N ALA A 90 -14.13 12.65 -7.22
CA ALA A 90 -13.61 13.06 -5.91
C ALA A 90 -12.53 12.08 -5.42
N VAL A 91 -11.50 12.60 -4.78
CA VAL A 91 -10.45 11.81 -4.13
C VAL A 91 -10.49 12.14 -2.65
N ASP A 92 -10.93 11.17 -1.86
CA ASP A 92 -11.10 11.33 -0.42
C ASP A 92 -11.20 9.95 0.27
N PRO A 93 -10.32 9.62 1.24
CA PRO A 93 -9.21 10.43 1.73
C PRO A 93 -8.07 10.58 0.69
N GLN A 94 -7.15 11.50 0.94
CA GLN A 94 -6.04 11.87 0.06
C GLN A 94 -4.68 11.44 0.61
N GLY A 95 -4.58 10.21 1.13
CA GLY A 95 -3.37 9.70 1.79
C GLY A 95 -2.11 9.74 0.92
N PHE A 96 -2.22 9.75 -0.40
CA PHE A 96 -1.08 9.92 -1.33
C PHE A 96 -0.30 11.22 -1.08
N LEU A 97 -0.94 12.27 -0.55
CA LEU A 97 -0.25 13.53 -0.20
C LEU A 97 0.72 13.38 0.99
N LEU A 98 0.55 12.33 1.78
CA LEU A 98 1.39 11.98 2.92
C LEU A 98 2.58 11.11 2.50
N LEU A 99 2.59 10.55 1.28
CA LEU A 99 3.67 9.69 0.81
C LEU A 99 4.92 10.52 0.48
N GLU A 100 6.01 10.22 1.20
CA GLU A 100 7.32 10.81 0.97
C GLU A 100 8.15 9.96 -0.01
N ASP A 101 8.02 8.64 0.07
CA ASP A 101 8.79 7.68 -0.72
C ASP A 101 8.02 6.38 -0.95
N PHE A 102 8.26 5.76 -2.10
CA PHE A 102 7.94 4.37 -2.38
C PHE A 102 9.15 3.69 -3.01
N HIS A 103 9.44 2.46 -2.60
CA HIS A 103 10.44 1.64 -3.28
C HIS A 103 10.12 0.15 -3.21
N LEU A 104 10.86 -0.64 -3.99
CA LEU A 104 10.86 -2.09 -3.89
C LEU A 104 12.12 -2.57 -3.18
N GLU A 105 11.96 -3.20 -2.01
CA GLU A 105 13.00 -4.05 -1.44
C GLU A 105 12.88 -5.46 -2.02
N GLY A 106 13.65 -5.72 -3.09
CA GLY A 106 13.45 -6.91 -3.90
C GLY A 106 12.08 -6.87 -4.59
N SER A 107 11.14 -7.70 -4.14
CA SER A 107 9.74 -7.68 -4.61
C SER A 107 8.75 -7.13 -3.60
N THR A 108 9.21 -6.72 -2.41
CA THR A 108 8.36 -6.20 -1.35
C THR A 108 8.16 -4.69 -1.56
N PRO A 109 6.96 -4.22 -1.89
CA PRO A 109 6.67 -2.79 -1.90
C PRO A 109 6.72 -2.20 -0.49
N VAL A 110 7.39 -1.06 -0.39
CA VAL A 110 7.60 -0.30 0.83
C VAL A 110 7.17 1.14 0.57
N TRP A 111 6.36 1.70 1.47
CA TRP A 111 5.95 3.10 1.47
C TRP A 111 6.46 3.79 2.72
N THR A 112 6.89 5.04 2.61
CA THR A 112 7.16 5.92 3.75
C THR A 112 6.16 7.07 3.75
N TYR A 113 5.41 7.21 4.84
CA TYR A 113 4.47 8.29 5.09
C TYR A 113 5.07 9.31 6.04
N ALA A 114 4.96 10.60 5.73
CA ALA A 114 5.34 11.71 6.58
C ALA A 114 4.12 12.30 7.30
N LEU A 115 4.10 12.17 8.63
CA LEU A 115 2.98 12.56 9.51
C LEU A 115 3.50 13.56 10.55
N ALA A 116 3.43 14.87 10.24
CA ALA A 116 4.15 15.90 11.00
C ALA A 116 5.66 15.62 11.10
N ASP A 117 6.19 15.34 12.29
CA ASP A 117 7.60 14.94 12.48
C ASP A 117 7.84 13.42 12.42
N ALA A 118 6.76 12.63 12.39
CA ALA A 118 6.82 11.18 12.30
C ALA A 118 7.02 10.67 10.87
N LEU A 119 7.73 9.55 10.76
CA LEU A 119 7.87 8.74 9.55
C LEU A 119 7.35 7.34 9.83
N VAL A 120 6.34 6.91 9.08
CA VAL A 120 5.74 5.59 9.18
C VAL A 120 6.02 4.83 7.90
N GLU A 121 6.66 3.67 8.04
CA GLU A 121 6.87 2.76 6.94
C GLU A 121 5.75 1.71 6.89
N LYS A 122 5.23 1.44 5.69
CA LYS A 122 4.30 0.35 5.40
C LYS A 122 4.97 -0.63 4.45
N ARG A 123 4.87 -1.93 4.73
CA ARG A 123 5.36 -3.01 3.86
C ARG A 123 4.24 -3.99 3.57
N VAL A 124 4.20 -4.54 2.35
CA VAL A 124 3.22 -5.58 1.98
C VAL A 124 3.95 -6.75 1.34
N TRP A 125 3.72 -7.97 1.82
CA TRP A 125 4.21 -9.18 1.18
C TRP A 125 3.25 -10.34 1.35
N MET A 126 3.47 -11.44 0.62
CA MET A 126 2.66 -12.65 0.75
C MET A 126 3.47 -13.84 1.21
N ARG A 127 2.81 -14.76 1.93
CA ARG A 127 3.40 -16.05 2.28
C ARG A 127 3.43 -16.95 1.05
N GLN A 128 4.59 -17.52 0.75
CA GLN A 128 4.73 -18.47 -0.35
C GLN A 128 3.85 -19.71 -0.10
N GLY A 129 3.06 -20.11 -1.09
CA GLY A 129 2.20 -21.29 -1.04
C GLY A 129 0.85 -21.09 -0.36
N GLU A 130 0.55 -19.90 0.18
CA GLU A 130 -0.65 -19.66 1.00
C GLU A 130 -1.39 -18.39 0.56
N ASN A 131 -2.71 -18.38 0.64
CA ASN A 131 -3.53 -17.18 0.40
C ASN A 131 -3.50 -16.28 1.65
N THR A 132 -2.32 -15.72 1.95
CA THR A 132 -2.06 -14.88 3.12
C THR A 132 -1.18 -13.71 2.74
N THR A 133 -1.69 -12.50 3.00
CA THR A 133 -0.95 -11.24 2.86
C THR A 133 -0.57 -10.74 4.24
N PHE A 134 0.69 -10.36 4.39
CA PHE A 134 1.17 -9.63 5.55
C PHE A 134 1.28 -8.15 5.20
N ILE A 135 0.89 -7.31 6.16
CA ILE A 135 1.10 -5.87 6.12
C ILE A 135 1.77 -5.51 7.43
N GLN A 136 2.89 -4.81 7.35
CA GLN A 136 3.63 -4.33 8.51
C GLN A 136 3.69 -2.81 8.48
N TYR A 137 3.47 -2.23 9.65
CA TYR A 137 3.70 -0.82 9.92
C TYR A 137 4.86 -0.68 10.87
N THR A 138 5.72 0.30 10.63
CA THR A 138 6.85 0.60 11.52
C THR A 138 6.97 2.10 11.67
N LEU A 139 6.87 2.58 12.92
CA LEU A 139 7.21 3.96 13.25
C LEU A 139 8.75 4.08 13.20
N VAL A 140 9.28 4.61 12.11
CA VAL A 140 10.73 4.76 11.88
C VAL A 140 11.30 5.91 12.71
N ARG A 141 10.53 7.00 12.82
CA ARG A 141 10.88 8.20 13.59
C ARG A 141 9.60 8.85 14.10
N GLY A 142 9.64 9.44 15.29
CA GLY A 142 8.59 10.30 15.84
C GLY A 142 8.96 10.76 17.25
N SER A 143 8.39 11.88 17.70
CA SER A 143 8.58 12.40 19.06
C SER A 143 7.48 11.99 20.04
N ALA A 144 6.39 11.39 19.55
CA ALA A 144 5.26 10.95 20.36
C ALA A 144 4.88 9.48 20.09
N ALA A 145 4.01 8.92 20.93
CA ALA A 145 3.36 7.66 20.65
C ALA A 145 2.41 7.80 19.45
N LEU A 146 2.27 6.71 18.70
CA LEU A 146 1.41 6.61 17.53
C LEU A 146 0.38 5.51 17.77
N GLU A 147 -0.89 5.84 17.58
CA GLU A 147 -1.99 4.87 17.60
C GLU A 147 -2.54 4.69 16.18
N MET A 148 -2.99 3.48 15.85
CA MET A 148 -3.53 3.17 14.53
C MET A 148 -4.89 2.48 14.66
N GLU A 149 -5.87 2.99 13.94
CA GLU A 149 -7.10 2.28 13.61
C GLU A 149 -6.99 1.70 12.20
N MET A 150 -7.42 0.46 12.03
CA MET A 150 -7.34 -0.24 10.75
C MET A 150 -8.63 -1.01 10.49
N LYS A 151 -9.18 -0.87 9.29
CA LYS A 151 -10.37 -1.58 8.84
C LYS A 151 -10.12 -2.27 7.51
N ALA A 152 -10.33 -3.59 7.46
CA ALA A 152 -10.34 -4.32 6.20
C ALA A 152 -11.65 -4.07 5.44
N LEU A 153 -11.54 -3.84 4.12
CA LEU A 153 -12.66 -3.59 3.20
C LEU A 153 -12.98 -4.79 2.31
#